data_AF-A0A1H0LQC6-F1
#
_entry.id   AF-A0A1H0LQC6-F1
#
_cell.length_a   1.000
_cell.length_b   1.000
_cell.length_c   1.000
_cell.angle_alpha   90.00
_cell.angle_beta   90.00
_cell.angle_gamma   90.00
#
_symmetry.space_group_name_H-M   'P 1'
#
loop_
_entity.id
_entity.type
_entity.pdbx_description
1 polymer ?
#
loop_
_entity_poly.entity_id
_entity_poly.type
_entity_poly.pdbx_seq_one_letter_code
_entity_poly.pdbx_strand_id
1 'polypeptide(L)'
;MTRTAPRRHPHGTAASPPLVRKEQFGPAVCDAATSGHPATLNAGEEWSDDMTELPRVPDPLPHIQLLDGFRLAFGPAPVHVVPGAQRLLALLALREGPVPRGIAAALLWPEATARRAAACLRSSLWRLGKPIPLVAAVDDALTLATGVDVDFRRACALTTEPDATPGAVAVLKADLLPGWDQPWVRTERDWWGEARLRALEVLSERFRSHGDHHHAHQAALAAVQTDPLRESAHRTLVELHLADGNPAQAVRQYQNYRALLRAELGLEPSAQIHDLMRPLLRSSG
;
A
#
# COMPACT_ATOMS: atom_id res chain seq x y z
N MET A 1 20.97 -17.20 -65.03
CA MET A 1 19.50 -17.27 -64.88
C MET A 1 19.14 -18.25 -63.78
N THR A 2 18.92 -17.76 -62.57
CA THR A 2 18.12 -18.44 -61.54
C THR A 2 17.77 -17.41 -60.48
N ARG A 3 16.45 -17.17 -60.35
CA ARG A 3 15.83 -16.08 -59.59
C ARG A 3 15.40 -16.66 -58.24
N THR A 4 16.01 -16.24 -57.14
CA THR A 4 15.63 -16.69 -55.78
C THR A 4 14.91 -15.55 -55.06
N ALA A 5 13.66 -15.82 -54.68
CA ALA A 5 12.71 -14.90 -54.06
C ALA A 5 13.04 -14.56 -52.59
N PRO A 6 12.57 -13.41 -52.06
CA PRO A 6 12.84 -13.01 -50.68
C PRO A 6 11.86 -13.69 -49.69
N ARG A 7 12.41 -14.20 -48.58
CA ARG A 7 11.63 -14.71 -47.44
C ARG A 7 11.05 -13.55 -46.64
N ARG A 8 9.73 -13.56 -46.48
CA ARG A 8 8.97 -12.69 -45.57
C ARG A 8 9.14 -13.16 -44.12
N HIS A 9 9.52 -12.27 -43.22
CA HIS A 9 9.43 -12.46 -41.77
C HIS A 9 8.01 -12.11 -41.30
N PRO A 10 7.34 -12.96 -40.51
CA PRO A 10 6.11 -12.56 -39.84
C PRO A 10 6.43 -11.81 -38.54
N HIS A 11 5.89 -10.61 -38.41
CA HIS A 11 5.83 -9.86 -37.15
C HIS A 11 5.05 -10.67 -36.11
N GLY A 12 5.73 -11.10 -35.05
CA GLY A 12 5.12 -11.67 -33.85
C GLY A 12 4.66 -10.54 -32.93
N THR A 13 3.36 -10.32 -32.88
CA THR A 13 2.68 -9.40 -31.97
C THR A 13 2.80 -9.93 -30.54
N ALA A 14 3.60 -9.25 -29.69
CA ALA A 14 3.64 -9.54 -28.26
C ALA A 14 2.32 -9.06 -27.63
N ALA A 15 1.49 -10.01 -27.19
CA ALA A 15 0.24 -9.73 -26.51
C ALA A 15 0.51 -9.29 -25.07
N SER A 16 0.15 -8.04 -24.75
CA SER A 16 0.08 -7.52 -23.38
C SER A 16 -1.02 -8.24 -22.59
N PRO A 17 -0.80 -8.58 -21.30
CA PRO A 17 -1.85 -9.15 -20.45
C PRO A 17 -2.91 -8.10 -20.09
N PRO A 18 -4.18 -8.49 -19.87
CA PRO A 18 -5.28 -7.56 -19.68
C PRO A 18 -5.27 -6.93 -18.29
N LEU A 19 -5.43 -5.60 -18.25
CA LEU A 19 -5.76 -4.81 -17.07
C LEU A 19 -7.18 -5.16 -16.61
N VAL A 20 -7.30 -5.79 -15.44
CA VAL A 20 -8.60 -6.05 -14.80
C VAL A 20 -9.09 -4.77 -14.14
N ARG A 21 -10.23 -4.26 -14.63
CA ARG A 21 -10.94 -3.10 -14.08
C ARG A 21 -11.58 -3.48 -12.74
N LYS A 22 -11.40 -2.64 -11.72
CA LYS A 22 -12.16 -2.70 -10.47
C LYS A 22 -13.57 -2.18 -10.72
N GLU A 23 -14.57 -3.06 -10.70
CA GLU A 23 -15.99 -2.69 -10.66
C GLU A 23 -16.49 -2.60 -9.21
N GLN A 24 -17.34 -1.61 -9.00
CA GLN A 24 -17.89 -1.11 -7.75
C GLN A 24 -19.06 -1.99 -7.28
N PHE A 25 -19.13 -2.29 -5.98
CA PHE A 25 -20.36 -2.78 -5.34
C PHE A 25 -20.62 -1.98 -4.06
N GLY A 26 -21.80 -1.34 -4.01
CA GLY A 26 -22.27 -0.50 -2.91
C GLY A 26 -22.90 -1.28 -1.74
N PRO A 27 -23.24 -0.60 -0.63
CA PRO A 27 -23.57 -1.25 0.63
C PRO A 27 -25.03 -1.71 0.70
N ALA A 28 -25.23 -2.88 1.31
CA ALA A 28 -26.55 -3.39 1.69
C ALA A 28 -26.99 -2.80 3.04
N VAL A 29 -28.19 -2.23 3.06
CA VAL A 29 -28.92 -1.74 4.22
C VAL A 29 -29.58 -2.92 4.95
N CYS A 30 -29.57 -2.91 6.29
CA CYS A 30 -30.39 -3.81 7.10
C CYS A 30 -31.24 -3.00 8.08
N ASP A 31 -32.55 -3.03 7.87
CA ASP A 31 -33.60 -2.67 8.83
C ASP A 31 -34.18 -3.96 9.43
N ALA A 32 -34.42 -3.99 10.75
CA ALA A 32 -35.70 -4.44 11.35
C ALA A 32 -35.67 -4.52 12.90
N ALA A 33 -36.47 -3.63 13.48
CA ALA A 33 -37.29 -3.65 14.69
C ALA A 33 -37.45 -4.92 15.60
N THR A 34 -37.27 -4.68 16.91
CA THR A 34 -38.26 -4.72 18.02
C THR A 34 -38.87 -6.02 18.60
N SER A 35 -38.69 -6.13 19.94
CA SER A 35 -39.56 -6.64 21.02
C SER A 35 -39.50 -8.10 21.49
N GLY A 36 -39.49 -8.30 22.83
CA GLY A 36 -40.20 -9.43 23.45
C GLY A 36 -39.61 -10.11 24.71
N HIS A 37 -39.73 -9.47 25.87
CA HIS A 37 -39.95 -10.02 27.23
C HIS A 37 -38.88 -10.81 28.03
N PRO A 38 -38.87 -10.65 29.37
CA PRO A 38 -37.89 -11.23 30.29
C PRO A 38 -38.40 -12.53 30.94
N ALA A 39 -37.50 -13.47 31.21
CA ALA A 39 -37.78 -14.63 32.06
C ALA A 39 -36.68 -14.78 33.12
N THR A 40 -37.08 -14.55 34.36
CA THR A 40 -36.43 -14.91 35.62
C THR A 40 -36.07 -16.39 35.68
N LEU A 41 -34.85 -16.72 36.11
CA LEU A 41 -34.54 -18.03 36.68
C LEU A 41 -33.52 -17.90 37.83
N ASN A 42 -33.72 -18.80 38.79
CA ASN A 42 -33.28 -18.79 40.18
C ASN A 42 -31.78 -18.97 40.41
N ALA A 43 -31.37 -18.47 41.57
CA ALA A 43 -30.19 -18.90 42.30
C ALA A 43 -30.29 -20.40 42.64
N GLY A 44 -29.23 -21.13 42.31
CA GLY A 44 -28.97 -22.50 42.71
C GLY A 44 -27.47 -22.70 42.68
N GLU A 45 -26.85 -22.59 43.85
CA GLU A 45 -25.45 -22.90 44.10
C GLU A 45 -25.22 -24.40 43.91
N GLU A 46 -24.37 -24.77 42.94
CA GLU A 46 -23.59 -26.00 42.99
C GLU A 46 -22.18 -25.67 42.51
N TRP A 47 -21.23 -25.59 43.45
CA TRP A 47 -19.81 -25.47 43.15
C TRP A 47 -19.32 -26.81 42.60
N SER A 48 -19.34 -26.93 41.27
CA SER A 48 -18.63 -27.98 40.55
C SER A 48 -17.16 -27.58 40.41
N ASP A 49 -16.30 -28.41 40.97
CA ASP A 49 -14.85 -28.43 40.79
C ASP A 49 -14.53 -28.84 39.34
N ASP A 50 -14.80 -27.93 38.39
CA ASP A 50 -14.38 -28.07 37.01
C ASP A 50 -13.32 -27.01 36.73
N MET A 51 -12.09 -27.50 36.65
CA MET A 51 -10.88 -26.76 36.46
C MET A 51 -11.02 -25.89 35.22
N THR A 52 -11.22 -24.59 35.42
CA THR A 52 -11.44 -23.58 34.39
C THR A 52 -10.44 -23.77 33.26
N GLU A 53 -10.88 -24.37 32.15
CA GLU A 53 -10.20 -24.27 30.88
C GLU A 53 -10.19 -22.76 30.57
N LEU A 54 -9.08 -22.10 30.89
CA LEU A 54 -8.87 -20.71 30.50
C LEU A 54 -9.20 -20.63 29.01
N PRO A 55 -10.08 -19.72 28.57
CA PRO A 55 -10.43 -19.62 27.16
C PRO A 55 -9.11 -19.52 26.39
N ARG A 56 -8.81 -20.52 25.55
CA ARG A 56 -7.60 -20.50 24.72
C ARG A 56 -7.60 -19.15 24.02
N VAL A 57 -6.64 -18.30 24.38
CA VAL A 57 -6.39 -17.07 23.65
C VAL A 57 -6.24 -17.52 22.19
N PRO A 58 -7.10 -17.04 21.27
CA PRO A 58 -7.02 -17.49 19.88
C PRO A 58 -5.59 -17.33 19.41
N ASP A 59 -5.03 -18.38 18.80
CA ASP A 59 -3.67 -18.34 18.27
C ASP A 59 -3.51 -17.03 17.47
N PRO A 60 -2.47 -16.24 17.76
CA PRO A 60 -2.42 -14.89 17.24
C PRO A 60 -2.36 -14.95 15.71
N LEU A 61 -3.29 -14.24 15.06
CA LEU A 61 -3.45 -14.27 13.62
C LEU A 61 -2.13 -13.91 12.91
N PRO A 62 -1.77 -14.60 11.81
CA PRO A 62 -0.60 -14.25 11.04
C PRO A 62 -0.72 -12.84 10.47
N HIS A 63 0.33 -12.04 10.67
CA HIS A 63 0.46 -10.70 10.11
C HIS A 63 1.66 -10.64 9.17
N ILE A 64 1.44 -10.10 7.97
CA ILE A 64 2.47 -9.75 7.01
C ILE A 64 2.57 -8.23 6.93
N GLN A 65 3.75 -7.72 7.24
CA GLN A 65 4.15 -6.36 6.98
C GLN A 65 4.87 -6.29 5.63
N LEU A 66 4.47 -5.37 4.77
CA LEU A 66 5.14 -5.03 3.51
C LEU A 66 5.57 -3.57 3.47
N LEU A 67 4.93 -2.69 4.25
CA LEU A 67 5.29 -1.29 4.38
C LEU A 67 6.53 -1.15 5.27
N ASP A 68 7.50 -0.37 4.81
CA ASP A 68 8.85 -0.18 5.38
C ASP A 68 9.69 -1.46 5.53
N GLY A 69 9.24 -2.58 4.93
CA GLY A 69 10.01 -3.81 4.83
C GLY A 69 9.15 -5.06 4.98
N PHE A 70 9.73 -6.21 4.66
CA PHE A 70 9.06 -7.49 4.83
C PHE A 70 9.20 -7.99 6.27
N ARG A 71 8.07 -8.31 6.92
CA ARG A 71 8.04 -9.06 8.18
C ARG A 71 6.86 -10.02 8.18
N LEU A 72 7.08 -11.24 8.67
CA LEU A 72 6.02 -12.16 9.05
C LEU A 72 6.03 -12.26 10.57
N ALA A 73 4.87 -12.16 11.21
CA ALA A 73 4.72 -12.34 12.65
C ALA A 73 3.47 -13.17 12.98
N PHE A 74 3.54 -13.91 14.10
CA PHE A 74 2.38 -14.48 14.76
C PHE A 74 2.25 -13.76 16.11
N GLY A 75 1.34 -12.78 16.16
CA GLY A 75 1.24 -11.86 17.30
C GLY A 75 2.50 -10.99 17.41
N PRO A 76 3.09 -10.81 18.61
CA PRO A 76 4.27 -9.96 18.77
C PRO A 76 5.57 -10.61 18.27
N ALA A 77 5.56 -11.91 17.95
CA ALA A 77 6.76 -12.67 17.64
C ALA A 77 7.07 -12.66 16.13
N PRO A 78 8.17 -12.03 15.68
CA PRO A 78 8.59 -12.10 14.29
C PRO A 78 9.13 -13.50 13.95
N VAL A 79 8.86 -13.95 12.74
CA VAL A 79 9.25 -15.27 12.24
C VAL A 79 10.29 -15.10 11.16
N HIS A 80 11.40 -15.82 11.29
CA HIS A 80 12.39 -15.88 10.23
C HIS A 80 11.85 -16.66 9.04
N VAL A 81 11.83 -16.03 7.87
CA VAL A 81 11.40 -16.63 6.60
C VAL A 81 12.55 -16.52 5.61
N VAL A 82 12.88 -17.60 4.91
CA VAL A 82 13.95 -17.58 3.90
C VAL A 82 13.57 -16.69 2.71
N PRO A 83 14.53 -16.03 2.01
CA PRO A 83 14.22 -15.03 0.99
C PRO A 83 13.27 -15.50 -0.12
N GLY A 84 13.41 -16.74 -0.59
CA GLY A 84 12.51 -17.30 -1.62
C GLY A 84 11.06 -17.47 -1.15
N ALA A 85 10.85 -17.67 0.15
CA ALA A 85 9.53 -17.77 0.75
C ALA A 85 8.98 -16.37 1.09
N GLN A 86 9.83 -15.43 1.50
CA GLN A 86 9.44 -14.01 1.67
C GLN A 86 8.87 -13.46 0.36
N ARG A 87 9.58 -13.67 -0.77
CA ARG A 87 9.12 -13.18 -2.08
C ARG A 87 7.80 -13.78 -2.51
N LEU A 88 7.58 -15.08 -2.24
CA LEU A 88 6.31 -15.73 -2.53
C LEU A 88 5.18 -15.11 -1.69
N LEU A 89 5.38 -14.93 -0.39
CA LEU A 89 4.38 -14.31 0.48
C LEU A 89 4.07 -12.87 0.07
N ALA A 90 5.10 -12.06 -0.23
CA ALA A 90 4.94 -10.71 -0.73
C ALA A 90 4.15 -10.67 -2.04
N LEU A 91 4.49 -11.53 -3.01
CA LEU A 91 3.76 -11.63 -4.28
C LEU A 91 2.27 -11.95 -4.06
N LEU A 92 1.97 -12.91 -3.19
CA LEU A 92 0.57 -13.30 -2.91
C LEU A 92 -0.18 -12.25 -2.07
N ALA A 93 0.53 -11.48 -1.25
CA ALA A 93 -0.05 -10.42 -0.44
C ALA A 93 -0.40 -9.17 -1.27
N LEU A 94 0.40 -8.88 -2.31
CA LEU A 94 0.16 -7.78 -3.26
C LEU A 94 -0.90 -8.11 -4.34
N ARG A 95 -1.22 -9.39 -4.57
CA ARG A 95 -2.23 -9.79 -5.54
C ARG A 95 -3.59 -10.02 -4.86
N GLU A 96 -4.65 -9.51 -5.47
CA GLU A 96 -6.03 -9.69 -4.98
C GLU A 96 -6.62 -11.08 -5.32
N GLY A 97 -5.96 -11.87 -6.17
CA GLY A 97 -6.50 -13.15 -6.65
C GLY A 97 -5.47 -14.28 -6.78
N PRO A 98 -5.93 -15.49 -7.18
CA PRO A 98 -5.08 -16.66 -7.34
C PRO A 98 -3.98 -16.46 -8.39
N VAL A 99 -2.76 -16.88 -8.06
CA VAL A 99 -1.60 -16.81 -8.95
C VAL A 99 -1.21 -18.22 -9.39
N PRO A 100 -1.29 -18.57 -10.69
CA PRO A 100 -0.86 -19.88 -11.17
C PRO A 100 0.59 -20.20 -10.80
N ARG A 101 0.90 -21.44 -10.41
CA ARG A 101 2.23 -21.85 -9.95
C ARG A 101 3.32 -21.54 -10.96
N GLY A 102 3.07 -21.78 -12.24
CA GLY A 102 4.01 -21.47 -13.32
C GLY A 102 4.34 -19.98 -13.40
N ILE A 103 3.33 -19.12 -13.25
CA ILE A 103 3.48 -17.66 -13.26
C ILE A 103 4.24 -17.19 -12.00
N ALA A 104 3.86 -17.69 -10.83
CA ALA A 104 4.56 -17.39 -9.58
C ALA A 104 6.05 -17.77 -9.67
N ALA A 105 6.36 -18.97 -10.17
CA ALA A 105 7.73 -19.41 -10.35
C ALA A 105 8.52 -18.49 -11.29
N ALA A 106 7.94 -18.11 -12.42
CA ALA A 106 8.59 -17.22 -13.40
C ALA A 106 8.85 -15.81 -12.82
N LEU A 107 7.90 -15.24 -12.08
CA LEU A 107 8.04 -13.91 -11.47
C LEU A 107 9.07 -13.87 -10.34
N LEU A 108 9.17 -14.94 -9.56
CA LEU A 108 10.04 -15.01 -8.38
C LEU A 108 11.49 -15.36 -8.75
N TRP A 109 11.71 -16.10 -9.84
CA TRP A 109 13.03 -16.53 -10.32
C TRP A 109 13.17 -16.32 -11.83
N PRO A 110 13.19 -15.07 -12.33
CA PRO A 110 13.22 -14.78 -13.77
C PRO A 110 14.47 -15.33 -14.46
N GLU A 111 15.60 -15.38 -13.75
CA GLU A 111 16.88 -15.89 -14.29
C GLU A 111 16.98 -17.43 -14.31
N ALA A 112 15.99 -18.13 -13.76
CA ALA A 112 16.01 -19.59 -13.69
C ALA A 112 15.23 -20.22 -14.85
N THR A 113 15.68 -21.39 -15.32
CA THR A 113 14.87 -22.20 -16.24
C THR A 113 13.54 -22.59 -15.59
N ALA A 114 12.47 -22.78 -16.39
CA ALA A 114 11.13 -23.12 -15.87
C ALA A 114 11.15 -24.30 -14.87
N ARG A 115 11.93 -25.35 -15.17
CA ARG A 115 12.10 -26.51 -14.28
C ARG A 115 12.76 -26.14 -12.95
N ARG A 116 13.79 -25.28 -12.98
CA ARG A 116 14.50 -24.83 -11.77
C ARG A 116 13.63 -23.87 -10.96
N ALA A 117 12.94 -22.95 -11.60
CA ALA A 117 11.99 -22.04 -10.95
C ALA A 117 10.87 -22.82 -10.23
N ALA A 118 10.30 -23.83 -10.89
CA ALA A 118 9.29 -24.71 -10.27
C ALA A 118 9.85 -25.51 -9.08
N ALA A 119 11.11 -25.97 -9.15
CA ALA A 119 11.77 -26.62 -8.02
C ALA A 119 11.97 -25.65 -6.84
N CYS A 120 12.44 -24.43 -7.10
CA CYS A 120 12.57 -23.38 -6.08
C CYS A 120 11.22 -23.03 -5.45
N LEU A 121 10.16 -22.90 -6.24
CA LEU A 121 8.81 -22.66 -5.75
C LEU A 121 8.35 -23.76 -4.79
N ARG A 122 8.51 -25.03 -5.17
CA ARG A 122 8.18 -26.17 -4.29
C ARG A 122 8.95 -26.13 -2.99
N SER A 123 10.25 -25.82 -3.04
CA SER A 123 11.07 -25.70 -1.83
C SER A 123 10.67 -24.50 -0.95
N SER A 124 10.22 -23.38 -1.53
CA SER A 124 9.68 -22.26 -0.75
C SER A 124 8.36 -22.63 -0.09
N LEU A 125 7.44 -23.26 -0.83
CA LEU A 125 6.16 -23.73 -0.30
C LEU A 125 6.34 -24.75 0.83
N TRP A 126 7.26 -25.70 0.67
CA TRP A 126 7.56 -26.69 1.70
C TRP A 126 8.08 -26.05 3.00
N ARG A 127 8.94 -25.02 2.91
CA ARG A 127 9.46 -24.29 4.08
C ARG A 127 8.43 -23.41 4.76
N LEU A 128 7.39 -22.99 4.04
CA LEU A 128 6.23 -22.30 4.61
C LEU A 128 5.23 -23.28 5.26
N GLY A 129 5.45 -24.59 5.11
CA GLY A 129 4.55 -25.61 5.60
C GLY A 129 4.65 -25.80 7.12
N LYS A 130 3.50 -25.63 7.78
CA LYS A 130 3.17 -25.92 9.19
C LYS A 130 3.96 -25.14 10.27
N PRO A 131 3.32 -24.80 11.41
CA PRO A 131 1.98 -25.22 11.85
C PRO A 131 0.80 -24.41 11.26
N ILE A 132 0.99 -23.16 10.85
CA ILE A 132 -0.11 -22.29 10.37
C ILE A 132 -0.08 -22.16 8.84
N PRO A 133 -1.19 -22.44 8.13
CA PRO A 133 -1.22 -22.32 6.67
C PRO A 133 -1.25 -20.85 6.24
N LEU A 134 -0.12 -20.35 5.71
CA LEU A 134 -0.02 -19.00 5.15
C LEU A 134 -0.42 -18.92 3.69
N VAL A 135 -0.32 -20.03 2.97
CA VAL A 135 -0.59 -20.14 1.53
C VAL A 135 -1.62 -21.24 1.33
N ALA A 136 -2.69 -20.90 0.61
CA ALA A 136 -3.66 -21.87 0.13
C ALA A 136 -3.36 -22.21 -1.34
N ALA A 137 -3.62 -23.46 -1.70
CA ALA A 137 -3.55 -23.93 -3.07
C ALA A 137 -4.95 -24.29 -3.53
N VAL A 138 -5.39 -23.68 -4.63
CA VAL A 138 -6.65 -24.01 -5.31
C VAL A 138 -6.27 -24.41 -6.72
N ASP A 139 -6.50 -25.68 -7.08
CA ASP A 139 -6.02 -26.29 -8.32
C ASP A 139 -4.49 -26.08 -8.52
N ASP A 140 -4.11 -25.46 -9.65
CA ASP A 140 -2.74 -25.06 -9.95
C ASP A 140 -2.42 -23.59 -9.61
N ALA A 141 -3.23 -22.95 -8.77
CA ALA A 141 -3.03 -21.59 -8.32
C ALA A 141 -2.72 -21.50 -6.82
N LEU A 142 -2.01 -20.43 -6.46
CA LEU A 142 -1.63 -20.09 -5.10
C LEU A 142 -2.34 -18.81 -4.68
N THR A 143 -2.88 -18.79 -3.48
CA THR A 143 -3.43 -17.60 -2.83
C THR A 143 -2.84 -17.45 -1.44
N LEU A 144 -2.81 -16.22 -0.93
CA LEU A 144 -2.60 -16.01 0.49
C LEU A 144 -3.82 -16.55 1.26
N ALA A 145 -3.59 -17.24 2.37
CA ALA A 145 -4.69 -17.71 3.20
C ALA A 145 -5.53 -16.54 3.73
N THR A 146 -6.85 -16.73 3.84
CA THR A 146 -7.81 -15.66 4.19
C THR A 146 -7.63 -15.10 5.59
N GLY A 147 -7.05 -15.87 6.52
CA GLY A 147 -6.76 -15.43 7.89
C GLY A 147 -5.46 -14.63 8.06
N VAL A 148 -4.75 -14.31 6.97
CA VAL A 148 -3.50 -13.54 7.03
C VAL A 148 -3.81 -12.05 6.89
N ASP A 149 -3.52 -11.29 7.94
CA ASP A 149 -3.57 -9.83 7.91
C ASP A 149 -2.38 -9.29 7.11
N VAL A 150 -2.63 -8.29 6.27
CA VAL A 150 -1.61 -7.65 5.42
C VAL A 150 -1.77 -6.14 5.58
N ASP A 151 -0.74 -5.48 6.12
CA ASP A 151 -0.73 -4.03 6.31
C ASP A 151 -1.03 -3.25 5.03
N PHE A 152 -0.48 -3.69 3.90
CA PHE A 152 -0.64 -3.05 2.60
C PHE A 152 -2.09 -3.06 2.11
N ARG A 153 -2.86 -4.11 2.41
CA ARG A 153 -4.28 -4.15 2.02
C ARG A 153 -5.09 -3.06 2.73
N ARG A 154 -4.79 -2.83 4.02
CA ARG A 154 -5.39 -1.71 4.77
C ARG A 154 -4.95 -0.37 4.21
N ALA A 155 -3.67 -0.25 3.84
CA ALA A 155 -3.12 0.94 3.22
C ALA A 155 -3.80 1.27 1.88
N CYS A 156 -4.06 0.25 1.04
CA CYS A 156 -4.83 0.41 -0.19
C CYS A 156 -6.24 0.95 0.05
N ALA A 157 -6.93 0.50 1.11
CA ALA A 157 -8.25 1.02 1.46
C ALA A 157 -8.21 2.52 1.77
N LEU A 158 -7.18 2.98 2.51
CA LEU A 158 -6.96 4.41 2.80
C LEU A 158 -6.72 5.25 1.55
N THR A 159 -6.23 4.66 0.45
CA THR A 159 -6.07 5.42 -0.81
C THR A 159 -7.38 5.67 -1.55
N THR A 160 -8.40 4.85 -1.29
CA THR A 160 -9.72 4.97 -1.93
C THR A 160 -10.63 5.88 -1.11
N GLU A 161 -10.66 5.66 0.21
CA GLU A 161 -11.48 6.42 1.15
C GLU A 161 -10.62 6.85 2.34
N PRO A 162 -9.80 7.91 2.20
CA PRO A 162 -8.92 8.35 3.27
C PRO A 162 -9.72 8.91 4.44
N ASP A 163 -9.70 8.24 5.60
CA ASP A 163 -10.26 8.80 6.82
C ASP A 163 -9.30 9.84 7.41
N ALA A 164 -9.83 10.98 7.89
CA ALA A 164 -9.00 12.06 8.42
C ALA A 164 -8.50 11.73 9.85
N THR A 165 -7.72 10.66 9.96
CA THR A 165 -7.12 10.21 11.22
C THR A 165 -5.58 10.36 11.19
N PRO A 166 -4.94 10.69 12.33
CA PRO A 166 -3.48 10.74 12.42
C PRO A 166 -2.79 9.45 11.95
N GLY A 167 -3.42 8.30 12.20
CA GLY A 167 -2.94 6.98 11.78
C GLY A 167 -2.88 6.81 10.26
N ALA A 168 -3.84 7.40 9.53
CA ALA A 168 -3.87 7.32 8.07
C ALA A 168 -2.63 7.96 7.43
N VAL A 169 -2.19 9.11 7.95
CA VAL A 169 -0.98 9.80 7.47
C VAL A 169 0.26 8.94 7.71
N ALA A 170 0.38 8.29 8.88
CA ALA A 170 1.50 7.41 9.19
C ALA A 170 1.59 6.22 8.22
N VAL A 171 0.45 5.60 7.88
CA VAL A 171 0.41 4.48 6.94
C VAL A 171 0.74 4.92 5.52
N LEU A 172 0.20 6.06 5.07
CA LEU A 172 0.42 6.57 3.71
C LEU A 172 1.84 7.09 3.49
N LYS A 173 2.60 7.40 4.55
CA LYS A 173 4.02 7.77 4.49
C LYS A 173 4.95 6.61 4.22
N ALA A 174 4.52 5.39 4.52
CA ALA A 174 5.40 4.23 4.50
C ALA A 174 5.70 3.76 3.06
N ASP A 175 6.93 3.28 2.84
CA ASP A 175 7.40 2.81 1.55
C ASP A 175 7.12 1.32 1.37
N LEU A 176 6.63 0.92 0.20
CA LEU A 176 6.36 -0.50 -0.05
C LEU A 176 7.67 -1.27 -0.27
N LEU A 177 8.00 -2.21 0.61
CA LEU A 177 9.12 -3.17 0.52
C LEU A 177 10.49 -2.55 0.16
N PRO A 178 10.96 -1.46 0.77
CA PRO A 178 12.21 -0.79 0.38
C PRO A 178 13.39 -1.77 0.22
N GLY A 179 14.23 -1.53 -0.79
CA GLY A 179 15.38 -2.39 -1.12
C GLY A 179 15.08 -3.62 -1.99
N TRP A 180 13.81 -3.92 -2.29
CA TRP A 180 13.45 -4.99 -3.22
C TRP A 180 13.54 -4.52 -4.67
N ASP A 181 14.22 -5.26 -5.54
CA ASP A 181 14.53 -4.88 -6.92
C ASP A 181 13.76 -5.68 -7.98
N GLN A 182 12.77 -6.47 -7.58
CA GLN A 182 12.05 -7.30 -8.54
C GLN A 182 11.10 -6.44 -9.40
N PRO A 183 10.98 -6.69 -10.73
CA PRO A 183 10.14 -5.88 -11.61
C PRO A 183 8.69 -5.76 -11.14
N TRP A 184 8.12 -6.87 -10.65
CA TRP A 184 6.75 -6.87 -10.14
C TRP A 184 6.58 -6.04 -8.86
N VAL A 185 7.62 -5.86 -8.02
CA VAL A 185 7.55 -4.95 -6.87
C VAL A 185 7.58 -3.50 -7.33
N ARG A 186 8.41 -3.17 -8.33
CA ARG A 186 8.49 -1.80 -8.87
C ARG A 186 7.13 -1.32 -9.39
N THR A 187 6.44 -2.15 -10.17
CA THR A 187 5.10 -1.81 -10.66
C THR A 187 4.11 -1.50 -9.53
N GLU A 188 4.12 -2.30 -8.46
CA GLU A 188 3.24 -2.05 -7.31
C GLU A 188 3.67 -0.80 -6.51
N ARG A 189 4.97 -0.48 -6.45
CA ARG A 189 5.46 0.78 -5.86
C ARG A 189 5.05 2.01 -6.65
N ASP A 190 5.14 1.94 -7.98
CA ASP A 190 4.75 3.05 -8.86
C ASP A 190 3.26 3.35 -8.65
N TRP A 191 2.42 2.31 -8.67
CA TRP A 191 1.01 2.42 -8.34
C TRP A 191 0.76 2.96 -6.92
N TRP A 192 1.45 2.42 -5.92
CA TRP A 192 1.34 2.85 -4.52
C TRP A 192 1.71 4.32 -4.36
N GLY A 193 2.78 4.78 -5.02
CA GLY A 193 3.21 6.17 -5.00
C GLY A 193 2.14 7.13 -5.51
N GLU A 194 1.55 6.83 -6.67
CA GLU A 194 0.47 7.65 -7.24
C GLU A 194 -0.81 7.63 -6.40
N ALA A 195 -1.15 6.46 -5.83
CA ALA A 195 -2.34 6.30 -5.01
C ALA A 195 -2.20 7.03 -3.67
N ARG A 196 -1.07 6.83 -2.97
CA ARG A 196 -0.80 7.48 -1.67
C ARG A 196 -0.65 8.99 -1.80
N LEU A 197 -0.05 9.48 -2.90
CA LEU A 197 0.11 10.91 -3.14
C LEU A 197 -1.24 11.64 -3.19
N ARG A 198 -2.20 11.11 -3.97
CA ARG A 198 -3.56 11.66 -4.04
C ARG A 198 -4.27 11.61 -2.69
N ALA A 199 -4.13 10.50 -1.96
CA ALA A 199 -4.73 10.36 -0.64
C ALA A 199 -4.16 11.37 0.37
N LEU A 200 -2.85 11.60 0.36
CA LEU A 200 -2.17 12.59 1.21
C LEU A 200 -2.62 14.02 0.91
N GLU A 201 -2.81 14.37 -0.37
CA GLU A 201 -3.38 15.67 -0.75
C GLU A 201 -4.80 15.87 -0.20
N VAL A 202 -5.65 14.84 -0.33
CA VAL A 202 -7.02 14.86 0.23
C VAL A 202 -7.01 14.97 1.75
N LEU A 203 -6.14 14.21 2.43
CA LEU A 203 -6.00 14.28 3.88
C LEU A 203 -5.52 15.64 4.34
N SER A 204 -4.53 16.21 3.66
CA SER A 204 -4.02 17.55 3.98
C SER A 204 -5.13 18.59 3.94
N GLU A 205 -5.96 18.56 2.90
CA GLU A 205 -7.09 19.48 2.78
C GLU A 205 -8.16 19.24 3.85
N ARG A 206 -8.49 17.98 4.14
CA ARG A 206 -9.45 17.63 5.19
C ARG A 206 -8.97 18.09 6.57
N PHE A 207 -7.71 17.84 6.93
CA PHE A 207 -7.19 18.32 8.22
C PHE A 207 -7.20 19.84 8.30
N ARG A 208 -6.80 20.53 7.22
CA ARG A 208 -6.83 21.99 7.12
C ARG A 208 -8.25 22.53 7.30
N SER A 209 -9.26 21.93 6.68
CA SER A 209 -10.66 22.37 6.81
C SER A 209 -11.23 22.19 8.22
N HIS A 210 -10.68 21.27 9.01
CA HIS A 210 -11.05 21.04 10.41
C HIS A 210 -10.18 21.82 11.41
N GLY A 211 -9.23 22.65 10.95
CA GLY A 211 -8.32 23.42 11.79
C GLY A 211 -7.16 22.61 12.38
N ASP A 212 -6.98 21.35 11.98
CA ASP A 212 -5.83 20.53 12.39
C ASP A 212 -4.62 20.81 11.49
N HIS A 213 -3.97 21.94 11.74
CA HIS A 213 -2.84 22.39 10.92
C HIS A 213 -1.63 21.44 11.03
N HIS A 214 -1.46 20.77 12.17
CA HIS A 214 -0.35 19.85 12.38
C HIS A 214 -0.42 18.64 11.44
N HIS A 215 -1.57 17.94 11.41
CA HIS A 215 -1.73 16.78 10.54
C HIS A 215 -1.84 17.18 9.06
N ALA A 216 -2.40 18.36 8.77
CA ALA A 216 -2.37 18.92 7.42
C ALA A 216 -0.93 19.07 6.92
N HIS A 217 -0.06 19.68 7.74
CA HIS A 217 1.35 19.84 7.42
C HIS A 217 2.07 18.49 7.26
N GLN A 218 1.80 17.52 8.14
CA GLN A 218 2.41 16.18 8.02
C GLN A 218 2.00 15.47 6.73
N ALA A 219 0.75 15.59 6.31
CA ALA A 219 0.24 15.01 5.07
C ALA A 219 0.84 15.70 3.83
N ALA A 220 0.89 17.03 3.80
CA ALA A 220 1.48 17.78 2.69
C ALA A 220 3.00 17.54 2.58
N LEU A 221 3.71 17.44 3.71
CA LEU A 221 5.14 17.10 3.72
C LEU A 221 5.38 15.69 3.19
N ALA A 222 4.55 14.72 3.58
CA ALA A 222 4.61 13.36 3.05
C ALA A 222 4.36 13.29 1.53
N ALA A 223 3.47 14.14 1.02
CA ALA A 223 3.22 14.26 -0.41
C ALA A 223 4.46 14.79 -1.15
N VAL A 224 5.12 15.84 -0.63
CA VAL A 224 6.41 16.34 -1.18
C VAL A 224 7.51 15.28 -1.11
N GLN A 225 7.58 14.49 -0.04
CA GLN A 225 8.57 13.41 0.07
C GLN A 225 8.31 12.27 -0.92
N THR A 226 7.04 12.02 -1.27
CA THR A 226 6.66 11.02 -2.29
C THR A 226 6.96 11.50 -3.70
N ASP A 227 6.65 12.75 -4.01
CA ASP A 227 6.95 13.40 -5.29
C ASP A 227 7.46 14.83 -5.06
N PRO A 228 8.79 15.03 -5.06
CA PRO A 228 9.40 16.35 -4.86
C PRO A 228 9.07 17.39 -5.95
N LEU A 229 8.54 16.97 -7.10
CA LEU A 229 8.14 17.88 -8.18
C LEU A 229 6.65 18.21 -8.14
N ARG A 230 5.91 17.71 -7.13
CA ARG A 230 4.47 17.91 -6.99
C ARG A 230 4.12 19.32 -6.51
N GLU A 231 3.82 20.23 -7.44
CA GLU A 231 3.52 21.63 -7.11
C GLU A 231 2.36 21.80 -6.11
N SER A 232 1.29 21.01 -6.26
CA SER A 232 0.12 21.08 -5.37
C SER A 232 0.51 20.86 -3.91
N ALA A 233 1.39 19.90 -3.62
CA ALA A 233 1.88 19.63 -2.27
C ALA A 233 2.76 20.78 -1.74
N HIS A 234 3.65 21.32 -2.58
CA HIS A 234 4.45 22.50 -2.22
C HIS A 234 3.57 23.73 -1.94
N ARG A 235 2.55 23.96 -2.76
CA ARG A 235 1.60 25.05 -2.58
C ARG A 235 0.84 24.90 -1.26
N THR A 236 0.36 23.71 -0.94
CA THR A 236 -0.34 23.47 0.34
C THR A 236 0.55 23.77 1.54
N LEU A 237 1.84 23.39 1.50
CA LEU A 237 2.80 23.77 2.57
C LEU A 237 2.99 25.30 2.67
N VAL A 238 3.07 26.00 1.54
CA VAL A 238 3.12 27.47 1.51
C VAL A 238 1.86 28.07 2.15
N GLU A 239 0.68 27.62 1.75
CA GLU A 239 -0.61 28.09 2.30
C GLU A 239 -0.72 27.84 3.81
N LEU A 240 -0.31 26.66 4.28
CA LEU A 240 -0.27 26.33 5.71
C LEU A 240 0.67 27.24 6.49
N HIS A 241 1.90 27.48 5.99
CA HIS A 241 2.83 28.40 6.63
C HIS A 241 2.31 29.84 6.70
N LEU A 242 1.60 30.30 5.67
CA LEU A 242 0.97 31.63 5.68
C LEU A 242 -0.19 31.68 6.68
N ALA A 243 -1.03 30.65 6.75
CA ALA A 243 -2.12 30.56 7.71
C ALA A 243 -1.63 30.53 9.16
N ASP A 244 -0.47 29.90 9.41
CA ASP A 244 0.19 29.87 10.72
C ASP A 244 0.97 31.16 11.06
N GLY A 245 0.96 32.18 10.19
CA GLY A 245 1.68 33.43 10.41
C GLY A 245 3.20 33.29 10.28
N ASN A 246 3.69 32.30 9.53
CA ASN A 246 5.11 31.99 9.32
C ASN A 246 5.58 32.32 7.87
N PRO A 247 5.57 33.60 7.43
CA PRO A 247 5.90 33.98 6.05
C PRO A 247 7.33 33.62 5.66
N ALA A 248 8.28 33.61 6.61
CA ALA A 248 9.65 33.20 6.35
C ALA A 248 9.77 31.74 5.91
N GLN A 249 8.94 30.83 6.46
CA GLN A 249 8.92 29.42 6.04
C GLN A 249 8.23 29.25 4.69
N ALA A 250 7.15 30.00 4.43
CA ALA A 250 6.51 30.03 3.12
C ALA A 250 7.50 30.45 2.01
N VAL A 251 8.28 31.52 2.25
CA VAL A 251 9.31 31.99 1.30
C VAL A 251 10.39 30.94 1.08
N ARG A 252 10.91 30.31 2.14
CA ARG A 252 11.92 29.24 2.01
C ARG A 252 11.37 28.07 1.20
N GLN A 253 10.16 27.61 1.49
CA GLN A 253 9.54 26.48 0.80
C GLN A 253 9.36 26.76 -0.70
N TYR A 254 8.87 27.94 -1.05
CA TYR A 254 8.74 28.38 -2.45
C TYR A 254 10.08 28.46 -3.17
N GLN A 255 11.10 29.05 -2.54
CA GLN A 255 12.44 29.18 -3.13
C GLN A 255 13.10 27.82 -3.36
N ASN A 256 13.00 26.90 -2.40
CA ASN A 256 13.52 25.54 -2.52
C ASN A 256 12.84 24.79 -3.67
N TYR A 257 11.50 24.84 -3.74
CA TYR A 257 10.75 24.23 -4.83
C TYR A 257 11.12 24.82 -6.19
N ARG A 258 11.21 26.15 -6.29
CA ARG A 258 11.63 26.85 -7.51
C ARG A 258 13.03 26.42 -7.97
N ALA A 259 13.97 26.32 -7.04
CA ALA A 259 15.33 25.89 -7.35
C ALA A 259 15.35 24.44 -7.85
N LEU A 260 14.60 23.54 -7.19
CA LEU A 260 14.47 22.14 -7.58
C LEU A 260 13.84 22.00 -8.98
N LEU A 261 12.70 22.64 -9.22
CA LEU A 261 11.98 22.57 -10.50
C LEU A 261 12.84 23.08 -11.66
N ARG A 262 13.62 24.13 -11.42
CA ARG A 262 14.56 24.68 -12.41
C ARG A 262 15.75 23.74 -12.65
N ALA A 263 16.26 23.08 -11.61
CA ALA A 263 17.37 22.14 -11.73
C ALA A 263 16.98 20.85 -12.48
N GLU A 264 15.80 20.29 -12.16
CA GLU A 264 15.37 19.00 -12.70
C GLU A 264 14.68 19.13 -14.07
N LEU A 265 13.85 20.16 -14.26
CA LEU A 265 13.01 20.31 -15.46
C LEU A 265 13.28 21.58 -16.27
N GLY A 266 14.08 22.52 -15.76
CA GLY A 266 14.29 23.82 -16.42
C GLY A 266 13.04 24.71 -16.43
N LEU A 267 12.04 24.40 -15.61
CA LEU A 267 10.76 25.11 -15.55
C LEU A 267 10.71 26.10 -14.38
N GLU A 268 9.77 27.04 -14.44
CA GLU A 268 9.42 27.95 -13.35
C GLU A 268 8.09 27.51 -12.71
N PRO A 269 7.86 27.81 -11.41
CA PRO A 269 6.60 27.50 -10.74
C PRO A 269 5.41 28.15 -11.44
N SER A 270 4.24 27.54 -11.32
CA SER A 270 3.03 28.09 -11.93
C SER A 270 2.62 29.44 -11.32
N ALA A 271 1.74 30.15 -12.05
CA ALA A 271 1.12 31.37 -11.55
C ALA A 271 0.39 31.17 -10.21
N GLN A 272 -0.18 29.98 -9.96
CA GLN A 272 -0.97 29.74 -8.74
C GLN A 272 -0.10 29.88 -7.48
N ILE A 273 1.05 29.21 -7.45
CA ILE A 273 1.97 29.29 -6.30
C ILE A 273 2.78 30.61 -6.31
N HIS A 274 3.10 31.13 -7.49
CA HIS A 274 3.80 32.41 -7.60
C HIS A 274 2.97 33.58 -7.05
N ASP A 275 1.67 33.61 -7.35
CA ASP A 275 0.78 34.70 -6.97
C ASP A 275 0.53 34.73 -5.45
N LEU A 276 0.53 33.56 -4.79
CA LEU A 276 0.52 33.45 -3.33
C LEU A 276 1.75 34.11 -2.69
N MET A 277 2.91 34.00 -3.34
CA MET A 277 4.17 34.50 -2.80
C MET A 277 4.49 35.94 -3.21
N ARG A 278 3.86 36.44 -4.27
CA ARG A 278 4.08 37.77 -4.84
C ARG A 278 4.08 38.91 -3.81
N PRO A 279 3.18 38.97 -2.80
CA PRO A 279 3.18 40.05 -1.82
C PRO A 279 4.46 40.06 -0.95
N LEU A 280 4.97 38.88 -0.59
CA LEU A 280 6.12 38.71 0.30
C LEU A 280 7.46 38.89 -0.41
N LEU A 281 7.51 38.58 -1.70
CA LEU A 281 8.72 38.77 -2.52
C LEU A 281 8.98 40.24 -2.86
N ARG A 282 7.93 41.07 -2.87
CA ARG A 282 8.03 42.52 -3.15
C ARG A 282 8.44 43.35 -1.94
N SER A 283 8.18 42.87 -0.73
CA SER A 283 8.48 43.57 0.53
C SER A 283 9.93 43.35 1.03
N SER A 284 10.75 42.59 0.30
CA SER A 284 12.15 42.30 0.65
C SER A 284 13.16 43.14 -0.16
N GLY A 285 12.71 44.22 -0.80
CA GLY A 285 13.51 45.14 -1.60
C GLY A 285 13.62 46.53 -0.99
#